data_AF-A0A834R3V7-F1
#
_entry.id   AF-A0A834R3V7-F1
#
_cell.length_a   1.000
_cell.length_b   1.000
_cell.length_c   1.000
_cell.angle_alpha   90.00
_cell.angle_beta   90.00
_cell.angle_gamma   90.00
#
_symmetry.space_group_name_H-M   'P 1'
#
loop_
_entity.id
_entity.type
_entity.pdbx_description
1 polymer ?
#
loop_
_entity_poly.entity_id
_entity_poly.type
_entity_poly.pdbx_seq_one_letter_code
_entity_poly.pdbx_strand_id
1 'polypeptide(L)'
;MLRHLCLRHRPVLSCSWSRLCLLKRRLFTMKVQSPEFQSLFTEGLKSLTELFVRENHELRIAGGAVRDLLNGVKPQDVDFATTATPSQMKEMFQAAGIRMINNKGEKHGTITARLHEENFEITTLRIDVVTDGRHAEVEFTTDWQKDAERRDLTINSMFLGFDGTLFDYFNGYADLKNKKVRFVGQAKQRIQEDYLRILRYFRFYGRIVDKPGDHDPETLEAITENAKGLGGISGERIWVELKKILTGNHVNHLMHLIYDLDVASYIGLPGSAGLEEFDRVSGNVEGFAPKPMTLLASLFKAQDDVTKLDLRLKISREEKNLGLFLVKHRKDLRRADGPEPLKPYQDFVIDVSMASPAPTRRKS
;
A
#
# COMPACT_ATOMS: atom_id res chain seq x y z
N MET A 1 79.94 53.92 10.47
CA MET A 1 78.99 55.06 10.48
C MET A 1 77.67 54.50 9.99
N LEU A 2 76.53 54.52 10.67
CA LEU A 2 75.99 55.08 11.91
C LEU A 2 74.98 54.02 12.40
N ARG A 3 75.11 53.52 13.64
CA ARG A 3 74.32 53.89 14.84
C ARG A 3 72.83 53.48 14.69
N HIS A 4 72.38 52.42 15.36
CA HIS A 4 71.90 52.36 16.77
C HIS A 4 70.36 52.23 16.78
N LEU A 5 69.64 51.53 17.66
CA LEU A 5 69.84 51.03 19.03
C LEU A 5 68.76 49.92 19.25
N CYS A 6 69.08 48.75 19.84
CA CYS A 6 68.63 48.27 21.17
C CYS A 6 67.14 47.82 21.30
N LEU A 7 66.71 46.76 22.01
CA LEU A 7 67.30 45.84 23.01
C LEU A 7 66.36 44.60 23.17
N ARG A 8 66.96 43.41 23.41
CA ARG A 8 66.59 42.27 24.31
C ARG A 8 65.15 41.70 24.24
N HIS A 9 64.84 40.39 24.25
CA HIS A 9 65.46 39.16 24.80
C HIS A 9 64.89 37.92 24.06
N ARG A 10 65.69 36.83 23.94
CA ARG A 10 65.23 35.42 23.71
C ARG A 10 64.63 34.84 25.02
N PRO A 11 64.04 33.60 25.14
CA PRO A 11 63.92 32.47 24.18
C PRO A 11 62.55 31.70 24.15
N VAL A 12 62.36 30.90 23.08
CA VAL A 12 61.79 29.51 22.96
C VAL A 12 60.44 29.12 23.62
N LEU A 13 59.71 28.22 22.91
CA LEU A 13 58.48 27.46 23.26
C LEU A 13 57.19 28.24 22.94
N SER A 14 56.15 27.73 22.28
CA SER A 14 55.70 26.36 22.00
C SER A 14 54.55 26.42 20.97
N CYS A 15 54.32 25.28 20.31
CA CYS A 15 53.06 24.78 19.76
C CYS A 15 51.83 25.72 19.72
N SER A 16 51.32 25.98 18.52
CA SER A 16 49.88 26.19 18.33
C SER A 16 49.50 25.69 16.95
N TRP A 17 48.88 24.51 16.94
CA TRP A 17 48.24 23.93 15.78
C TRP A 17 47.20 24.92 15.24
N SER A 18 47.50 25.45 14.07
CA SER A 18 46.57 26.24 13.26
C SER A 18 45.26 25.47 13.09
N ARG A 19 44.18 26.07 13.60
CA ARG A 19 42.79 25.64 13.49
C ARG A 19 42.47 25.20 12.06
N LEU A 20 42.37 23.89 11.82
CA LEU A 20 41.57 23.38 10.72
C LEU A 20 40.10 23.67 11.07
N CYS A 21 39.61 24.77 10.52
CA CYS A 21 38.19 25.05 10.45
C CYS A 21 37.59 24.03 9.46
N LEU A 22 37.20 22.86 9.98
CA LEU A 22 36.36 21.90 9.27
C LEU A 22 35.01 22.58 9.02
N LEU A 23 34.89 23.26 7.88
CA LEU A 23 33.59 23.57 7.30
C LEU A 23 32.87 22.23 7.09
N LYS A 24 31.98 21.89 8.02
CA LYS A 24 30.91 20.93 7.79
C LYS A 24 30.14 21.43 6.57
N ARG A 25 30.48 20.91 5.38
CA ARG A 25 29.63 21.04 4.20
C ARG A 25 28.27 20.46 4.60
N ARG A 26 27.30 21.33 4.85
CA ARG A 26 25.91 20.89 5.04
C ARG A 26 25.45 20.37 3.69
N LEU A 27 25.44 19.04 3.54
CA LEU A 27 24.74 18.40 2.44
C LEU A 27 23.25 18.73 2.62
N PHE A 28 22.69 19.49 1.68
CA PHE A 28 21.25 19.70 1.61
C PHE A 28 20.67 18.52 0.85
N THR A 29 20.03 17.60 1.58
CA THR A 29 19.25 16.51 0.99
C THR A 29 17.80 16.96 0.88
N MET A 30 17.10 16.55 -0.19
CA MET A 30 15.67 16.81 -0.29
C MET A 30 14.94 16.04 0.81
N LYS A 31 13.99 16.70 1.47
CA LYS A 31 13.18 16.16 2.56
C LYS A 31 11.71 16.36 2.26
N VAL A 32 10.92 15.35 2.56
CA VAL A 32 9.45 15.43 2.49
C VAL A 32 8.96 16.34 3.61
N GLN A 33 8.22 17.37 3.24
CA GLN A 33 7.54 18.27 4.18
C GLN A 33 6.16 18.59 3.62
N SER A 34 5.12 18.07 4.26
CA SER A 34 3.73 18.32 3.88
C SER A 34 2.80 18.27 5.09
N PRO A 35 1.58 18.85 5.02
CA PRO A 35 0.58 18.73 6.07
C PRO A 35 0.24 17.27 6.38
N GLU A 36 0.17 16.41 5.36
CA GLU A 36 -0.14 14.98 5.49
C GLU A 36 0.94 14.27 6.31
N PHE A 37 2.22 14.53 6.00
CA PHE A 37 3.35 13.98 6.77
C PHE A 37 3.36 14.52 8.20
N GLN A 38 3.18 15.83 8.38
CA GLN A 38 3.14 16.45 9.70
C GLN A 38 2.00 15.91 10.57
N SER A 39 0.86 15.57 9.96
CA SER A 39 -0.31 15.03 10.66
C SER A 39 -0.10 13.64 11.27
N LEU A 40 0.99 12.95 10.93
CA LEU A 40 1.36 11.67 11.54
C LEU A 40 2.03 11.82 12.91
N PHE A 41 2.61 12.99 13.22
CA PHE A 41 3.39 13.22 14.45
C PHE A 41 2.51 13.49 15.68
N THR A 42 1.67 12.50 16.00
CA THR A 42 0.87 12.41 17.23
C THR A 42 1.77 12.22 18.46
N GLU A 43 1.21 12.34 19.66
CA GLU A 43 1.96 12.04 20.89
C GLU A 43 2.42 10.58 20.91
N GLY A 44 1.55 9.67 20.46
CA GLY A 44 1.83 8.25 20.16
C GLY A 44 3.12 8.06 19.38
N LEU A 45 3.15 8.64 18.17
CA LEU A 45 4.29 8.47 17.26
C LEU A 45 5.56 9.13 17.80
N LYS A 46 5.46 10.31 18.41
CA LYS A 46 6.63 10.99 19.01
C LYS A 46 7.27 10.13 20.09
N SER A 47 6.48 9.64 21.06
CA SER A 47 6.97 8.74 22.11
C SER A 47 7.58 7.46 21.55
N LEU A 48 7.00 6.90 20.48
CA LEU A 48 7.56 5.73 19.80
C LEU A 48 8.93 6.05 19.19
N THR A 49 9.05 7.15 18.44
CA THR A 49 10.32 7.52 17.80
C THR A 49 11.43 7.82 18.81
N GLU A 50 11.10 8.52 19.90
CA GLU A 50 12.04 8.83 20.98
C GLU A 50 12.57 7.57 21.66
N LEU A 51 11.68 6.58 21.87
CA LEU A 51 12.06 5.29 22.42
C LEU A 51 13.06 4.58 21.51
N PHE A 52 12.77 4.43 20.21
CA PHE A 52 13.68 3.75 19.28
C PHE A 52 15.04 4.45 19.17
N VAL A 53 15.06 5.79 19.21
CA VAL A 53 16.31 6.57 19.26
C VAL A 53 17.10 6.28 20.54
N ARG A 54 16.44 6.27 21.71
CA ARG A 54 17.09 6.00 23.01
C ARG A 54 17.69 4.60 23.09
N GLU A 55 17.02 3.62 22.47
CA GLU A 55 17.44 2.22 22.48
C GLU A 55 18.34 1.88 21.27
N ASN A 56 18.79 2.89 20.52
CA ASN A 56 19.75 2.75 19.41
C ASN A 56 19.27 1.82 18.27
N HIS A 57 17.97 1.80 17.99
CA HIS A 57 17.38 1.09 16.87
C HIS A 57 16.82 2.05 15.82
N GLU A 58 17.03 1.74 14.54
CA GLU A 58 16.48 2.55 13.46
C GLU A 58 14.99 2.22 13.26
N LEU A 59 14.17 3.24 13.08
CA LEU A 59 12.74 3.12 12.78
C LEU A 59 12.40 4.04 11.61
N ARG A 60 11.67 3.53 10.63
CA ARG A 60 11.22 4.29 9.45
C ARG A 60 9.80 3.92 9.06
N ILE A 61 9.10 4.84 8.42
CA ILE A 61 7.83 4.54 7.73
C ILE A 61 8.16 3.73 6.48
N ALA A 62 7.37 2.71 6.16
CA ALA A 62 7.63 1.79 5.07
C ALA A 62 6.47 1.66 4.08
N GLY A 63 6.81 1.30 2.84
CA GLY A 63 5.87 0.77 1.87
C GLY A 63 4.73 1.70 1.47
N GLY A 64 3.49 1.22 1.63
CA GLY A 64 2.31 1.91 1.08
C GLY A 64 2.06 3.29 1.69
N ALA A 65 2.43 3.48 2.95
CA ALA A 65 2.33 4.77 3.61
C ALA A 65 3.27 5.81 2.98
N VAL A 66 4.49 5.41 2.59
CA VAL A 66 5.44 6.29 1.90
C VAL A 66 4.89 6.71 0.55
N ARG A 67 4.34 5.77 -0.23
CA ARG A 67 3.70 6.06 -1.52
C ARG A 67 2.55 7.07 -1.38
N ASP A 68 1.69 6.89 -0.38
CA ASP A 68 0.54 7.77 -0.18
C ASP A 68 0.98 9.19 0.24
N LEU A 69 1.97 9.31 1.14
CA LEU A 69 2.56 10.60 1.51
C LEU A 69 3.18 11.32 0.32
N LEU A 70 3.91 10.61 -0.54
CA LEU A 70 4.51 11.18 -1.76
C LEU A 70 3.46 11.60 -2.80
N ASN A 71 2.25 11.04 -2.74
CA ASN A 71 1.09 11.45 -3.54
C ASN A 71 0.24 12.54 -2.86
N GLY A 72 0.67 13.09 -1.72
CA GLY A 72 -0.07 14.12 -0.99
C GLY A 72 -1.34 13.59 -0.31
N VAL A 73 -1.37 12.31 0.07
CA VAL A 73 -2.48 11.68 0.76
C VAL A 73 -2.04 11.22 2.15
N LYS A 74 -2.83 11.51 3.18
CA LYS A 74 -2.59 10.95 4.53
C LYS A 74 -2.85 9.44 4.50
N PRO A 75 -1.86 8.59 4.85
CA PRO A 75 -2.09 7.16 4.95
C PRO A 75 -3.04 6.84 6.12
N GLN A 76 -3.92 5.85 5.92
CA GLN A 76 -4.82 5.37 6.96
C GLN A 76 -4.12 4.37 7.89
N ASP A 77 -3.42 3.41 7.28
CA ASP A 77 -2.59 2.42 7.97
C ASP A 77 -1.12 2.74 7.69
N VAL A 78 -0.33 2.89 8.75
CA VAL A 78 1.10 3.21 8.65
C VAL A 78 1.92 2.01 9.11
N ASP A 79 2.59 1.37 8.16
CA ASP A 79 3.54 0.31 8.45
C ASP A 79 4.89 0.92 8.82
N PHE A 80 5.46 0.46 9.92
CA PHE A 80 6.82 0.82 10.32
C PHE A 80 7.77 -0.34 10.11
N ALA A 81 9.00 -0.02 9.72
CA ALA A 81 10.09 -0.99 9.60
C ALA A 81 11.24 -0.62 10.55
N THR A 82 11.91 -1.62 11.10
CA THR A 82 12.98 -1.41 12.06
C THR A 82 14.11 -2.44 11.97
N THR A 83 15.31 -2.04 12.38
CA THR A 83 16.45 -2.94 12.59
C THR A 83 16.33 -3.74 13.90
N ALA A 84 15.40 -3.41 14.80
CA ALA A 84 15.16 -4.17 16.03
C ALA A 84 14.46 -5.50 15.73
N THR A 85 15.01 -6.60 16.25
CA THR A 85 14.35 -7.91 16.19
C THR A 85 13.07 -7.95 17.05
N PRO A 86 12.15 -8.90 16.81
CA PRO A 86 10.93 -9.01 17.62
C PRO A 86 11.22 -9.19 19.10
N SER A 87 12.26 -9.96 19.45
CA SER A 87 12.69 -10.15 20.85
C SER A 87 13.17 -8.84 21.47
N GLN A 88 14.00 -8.06 20.78
CA GLN A 88 14.46 -6.75 21.25
C GLN A 88 13.30 -5.77 21.42
N MET A 89 12.37 -5.71 20.45
CA MET A 89 11.18 -4.87 20.56
C MET A 89 10.33 -5.25 21.78
N LYS A 90 10.16 -6.54 22.06
CA LYS A 90 9.42 -7.01 23.24
C LYS A 90 10.08 -6.57 24.54
N GLU A 91 11.37 -6.81 24.68
CA GLU A 91 12.13 -6.42 25.87
C GLU A 91 12.07 -4.90 26.08
N MET A 92 12.28 -4.15 25.00
CA MET A 92 12.18 -2.69 24.97
C MET A 92 10.79 -2.20 25.42
N PHE A 93 9.71 -2.72 24.83
CA PHE A 93 8.36 -2.30 25.18
C PHE A 93 7.98 -2.71 26.61
N GLN A 94 8.39 -3.89 27.05
CA GLN A 94 8.16 -4.35 28.42
C GLN A 94 8.89 -3.47 29.45
N ALA A 95 10.17 -3.17 29.20
CA ALA A 95 10.96 -2.29 30.06
C ALA A 95 10.38 -0.86 30.12
N ALA A 96 9.81 -0.38 29.02
CA ALA A 96 9.15 0.92 28.94
C ALA A 96 7.70 0.93 29.46
N GLY A 97 7.15 -0.21 29.89
CA GLY A 97 5.75 -0.33 30.33
C GLY A 97 4.72 -0.14 29.21
N ILE A 98 5.13 -0.33 27.95
CA ILE A 98 4.28 -0.17 26.77
C ILE A 98 3.55 -1.48 26.48
N ARG A 99 2.23 -1.38 26.31
CA ARG A 99 1.38 -2.53 25.99
C ARG A 99 1.61 -2.96 24.54
N MET A 100 1.82 -4.26 24.33
CA MET A 100 1.81 -4.89 23.01
C MET A 100 0.46 -5.55 22.72
N ILE A 101 0.03 -5.53 21.45
CA ILE A 101 -1.21 -6.13 20.97
C ILE A 101 -0.85 -7.30 20.04
N ASN A 102 -1.49 -8.45 20.26
CA ASN A 102 -1.49 -9.61 19.38
C ASN A 102 -0.12 -10.22 19.01
N ASN A 103 0.21 -11.37 19.61
CA ASN A 103 1.43 -12.14 19.27
C ASN A 103 1.33 -12.96 17.96
N LYS A 104 0.23 -12.86 17.19
CA LYS A 104 0.08 -13.66 15.96
C LYS A 104 1.01 -13.21 14.83
N GLY A 105 1.33 -11.91 14.77
CA GLY A 105 2.24 -11.34 13.75
C GLY A 105 3.72 -11.62 13.99
N GLU A 106 4.08 -12.07 15.18
CA GLU A 106 5.48 -12.27 15.59
C GLU A 106 6.23 -13.26 14.72
N LYS A 107 5.54 -14.32 14.26
CA LYS A 107 6.11 -15.32 13.34
C LYS A 107 6.61 -14.71 12.03
N HIS A 108 6.10 -13.53 11.67
CA HIS A 108 6.49 -12.80 10.47
C HIS A 108 7.33 -11.56 10.80
N GLY A 109 7.78 -11.42 12.04
CA GLY A 109 8.62 -10.31 12.49
C GLY A 109 7.86 -9.05 12.87
N THR A 110 6.54 -9.12 13.05
CA THR A 110 5.70 -7.94 13.33
C THR A 110 5.27 -7.90 14.79
N ILE A 111 5.46 -6.75 15.43
CA ILE A 111 4.98 -6.42 16.77
C ILE A 111 4.08 -5.19 16.68
N THR A 112 2.89 -5.25 17.28
CA THR A 112 2.03 -4.08 17.41
C THR A 112 2.14 -3.49 18.81
N ALA A 113 2.62 -2.25 18.93
CA ALA A 113 2.67 -1.52 20.19
C ALA A 113 1.47 -0.57 20.32
N ARG A 114 0.96 -0.37 21.54
CA ARG A 114 -0.09 0.62 21.83
C ARG A 114 0.46 1.74 22.69
N LEU A 115 0.54 2.94 22.15
CA LEU A 115 0.96 4.15 22.85
C LEU A 115 -0.09 5.23 22.64
N HIS A 116 -0.48 5.95 23.70
CA HIS A 116 -1.43 7.07 23.60
C HIS A 116 -2.71 6.75 22.82
N GLU A 117 -3.30 5.59 23.13
CA GLU A 117 -4.51 5.04 22.48
C GLU A 117 -4.38 4.65 20.99
N GLU A 118 -3.20 4.84 20.40
CA GLU A 118 -2.88 4.50 19.02
C GLU A 118 -2.11 3.18 18.94
N ASN A 119 -2.33 2.43 17.87
CA ASN A 119 -1.63 1.18 17.58
C ASN A 119 -0.58 1.41 16.49
N PHE A 120 0.62 0.87 16.68
CA PHE A 120 1.74 0.99 15.75
C PHE A 120 2.20 -0.40 15.33
N GLU A 121 2.04 -0.73 14.05
CA GLU A 121 2.51 -2.00 13.50
C GLU A 121 3.96 -1.87 13.03
N ILE A 122 4.87 -2.56 13.72
CA ILE A 122 6.32 -2.43 13.53
C ILE A 122 6.88 -3.78 13.13
N THR A 123 7.49 -3.83 11.95
CA THR A 123 8.03 -5.07 11.37
C THR A 123 9.54 -5.00 11.27
N THR A 124 10.22 -6.03 11.79
CA THR A 124 11.67 -6.18 11.61
C THR A 124 12.00 -6.36 10.13
N LEU A 125 13.05 -5.68 9.66
CA LEU A 125 13.58 -5.90 8.31
C LEU A 125 13.94 -7.37 8.12
N ARG A 126 13.59 -7.91 6.95
CA ARG A 126 13.76 -9.33 6.69
C ARG A 126 14.10 -9.64 5.24
N ILE A 127 14.60 -10.83 5.03
CA ILE A 127 14.86 -11.47 3.74
C ILE A 127 14.00 -12.73 3.72
N ASP A 128 13.27 -12.95 2.63
CA ASP A 128 12.48 -14.17 2.46
C ASP A 128 13.40 -15.24 1.83
N VAL A 129 13.69 -16.32 2.56
CA VAL A 129 14.63 -17.39 2.14
C VAL A 129 13.93 -18.40 1.23
N VAL A 130 12.71 -18.79 1.60
CA VAL A 130 11.79 -19.59 0.79
C VAL A 130 10.42 -18.97 0.95
N THR A 131 9.72 -18.69 -0.15
CA THR A 131 8.37 -18.14 -0.10
C THR A 131 7.47 -18.71 -1.19
N ASP A 132 6.23 -18.99 -0.83
CA ASP A 132 5.11 -19.22 -1.76
C ASP A 132 4.12 -18.02 -1.74
N GLY A 133 4.54 -16.90 -1.16
CA GLY A 133 3.75 -15.69 -0.94
C GLY A 133 2.92 -15.68 0.36
N ARG A 134 2.49 -16.84 0.87
CA ARG A 134 1.71 -16.95 2.12
C ARG A 134 2.58 -17.41 3.29
N HIS A 135 3.42 -18.39 3.04
CA HIS A 135 4.39 -18.92 3.98
C HIS A 135 5.76 -18.49 3.49
N ALA A 136 6.49 -17.81 4.37
CA ALA A 136 7.87 -17.45 4.14
C ALA A 136 8.69 -17.88 5.35
N GLU A 137 9.79 -18.60 5.10
CA GLU A 137 10.88 -18.66 6.07
C GLU A 137 11.68 -17.37 5.93
N VAL A 138 11.80 -16.64 7.04
CA VAL A 138 12.35 -15.28 7.03
C VAL A 138 13.62 -15.22 7.85
N GLU A 139 14.63 -14.54 7.32
CA GLU A 139 15.84 -14.16 8.05
C GLU A 139 15.78 -12.67 8.36
N PHE A 140 15.94 -12.29 9.63
CA PHE A 140 15.99 -10.88 10.00
C PHE A 140 17.31 -10.25 9.59
N THR A 141 17.25 -9.01 9.11
CA THR A 141 18.42 -8.26 8.67
C THR A 141 18.41 -6.85 9.25
N THR A 142 19.54 -6.15 9.15
CA THR A 142 19.62 -4.70 9.38
C THR A 142 19.86 -3.92 8.09
N ASP A 143 19.91 -4.63 6.95
CA ASP A 143 20.10 -4.08 5.62
C ASP A 143 18.76 -3.67 4.99
N TRP A 144 18.53 -2.37 4.93
CA TRP A 144 17.34 -1.76 4.35
C TRP A 144 17.17 -2.05 2.86
N GLN A 145 18.27 -2.16 2.11
CA GLN A 145 18.19 -2.44 0.68
C GLN A 145 17.65 -3.85 0.45
N LYS A 146 18.08 -4.82 1.26
CA LYS A 146 17.59 -6.20 1.18
C LYS A 146 16.11 -6.33 1.56
N ASP A 147 15.64 -5.58 2.56
CA ASP A 147 14.20 -5.53 2.86
C ASP A 147 13.40 -4.87 1.72
N ALA A 148 13.96 -3.84 1.08
CA ALA A 148 13.33 -3.24 -0.10
C ALA A 148 13.27 -4.22 -1.28
N GLU A 149 14.29 -5.06 -1.47
CA GLU A 149 14.41 -6.00 -2.59
C GLU A 149 13.30 -7.07 -2.55
N ARG A 150 12.96 -7.58 -1.35
CA ARG A 150 11.87 -8.56 -1.19
C ARG A 150 10.47 -7.98 -1.41
N ARG A 151 10.30 -6.66 -1.50
CA ARG A 151 8.99 -6.03 -1.73
C ARG A 151 8.60 -6.15 -3.19
N ASP A 152 7.31 -6.12 -3.47
CA ASP A 152 6.76 -6.44 -4.79
C ASP A 152 7.04 -5.36 -5.83
N LEU A 153 6.66 -4.11 -5.54
CA LEU A 153 6.67 -3.00 -6.49
C LEU A 153 7.60 -1.88 -6.03
N THR A 154 8.24 -1.20 -6.99
CA THR A 154 9.20 -0.10 -6.73
C THR A 154 8.56 1.02 -5.90
N ILE A 155 7.33 1.39 -6.25
CA ILE A 155 6.54 2.41 -5.53
C ILE A 155 6.20 2.02 -4.08
N ASN A 156 6.33 0.73 -3.72
CA ASN A 156 6.08 0.20 -2.38
C ASN A 156 7.35 -0.30 -1.69
N SER A 157 8.53 -0.08 -2.29
CA SER A 157 9.82 -0.52 -1.75
C SER A 157 10.62 0.59 -1.07
N MET A 158 10.01 1.76 -0.88
CA MET A 158 10.66 2.93 -0.28
C MET A 158 10.45 2.99 1.24
N PHE A 159 11.35 3.71 1.91
CA PHE A 159 11.23 4.07 3.32
C PHE A 159 11.35 5.57 3.52
N LEU A 160 10.71 6.09 4.57
CA LEU A 160 10.77 7.49 4.93
C LEU A 160 11.22 7.64 6.38
N GLY A 161 12.33 8.36 6.58
CA GLY A 161 12.78 8.77 7.91
C GLY A 161 11.86 9.84 8.49
N PHE A 162 11.77 9.89 9.82
CA PHE A 162 10.96 10.90 10.51
C PHE A 162 11.50 12.32 10.36
N ASP A 163 12.71 12.48 9.84
CA ASP A 163 13.30 13.76 9.47
C ASP A 163 12.96 14.20 8.02
N GLY A 164 12.10 13.43 7.34
CA GLY A 164 11.68 13.64 5.96
C GLY A 164 12.60 13.02 4.91
N THR A 165 13.68 12.34 5.28
CA THR A 165 14.62 11.75 4.32
C THR A 165 14.02 10.51 3.66
N LEU A 166 13.95 10.50 2.33
CA LEU A 166 13.48 9.36 1.53
C LEU A 166 14.64 8.40 1.23
N PHE A 167 14.42 7.12 1.49
CA PHE A 167 15.31 6.03 1.12
C PHE A 167 14.67 5.22 -0.01
N ASP A 168 15.22 5.35 -1.21
CA ASP A 168 14.74 4.70 -2.43
C ASP A 168 15.91 3.95 -3.10
N TYR A 169 15.82 2.62 -3.12
CA TYR A 169 16.84 1.74 -3.66
C TYR A 169 16.54 1.25 -5.08
N PHE A 170 15.29 1.42 -5.54
CA PHE A 170 14.77 0.80 -6.76
C PHE A 170 13.99 1.79 -7.65
N ASN A 171 14.32 3.08 -7.54
CA ASN A 171 13.76 4.15 -8.37
C ASN A 171 12.23 4.34 -8.22
N GLY A 172 11.69 3.97 -7.06
CA GLY A 172 10.27 4.06 -6.74
C GLY A 172 9.72 5.49 -6.78
N TYR A 173 10.52 6.50 -6.43
CA TYR A 173 10.09 7.90 -6.49
C TYR A 173 9.87 8.36 -7.93
N ALA A 174 10.79 8.02 -8.83
CA ALA A 174 10.67 8.38 -10.24
C ALA A 174 9.52 7.61 -10.91
N ASP A 175 9.38 6.31 -10.61
CA ASP A 175 8.25 5.50 -11.10
C ASP A 175 6.91 6.08 -10.60
N LEU A 176 6.83 6.46 -9.33
CA LEU A 176 5.62 7.08 -8.77
C LEU A 176 5.29 8.40 -9.47
N LYS A 177 6.29 9.26 -9.69
CA LYS A 177 6.11 10.54 -10.41
C LYS A 177 5.66 10.34 -11.86
N ASN A 178 6.18 9.31 -12.52
CA ASN A 178 5.87 8.96 -13.91
C ASN A 178 4.66 8.01 -14.03
N LYS A 179 3.97 7.74 -12.92
CA LYS A 179 2.81 6.83 -12.84
C LYS A 179 3.09 5.43 -13.40
N LYS A 180 4.29 4.91 -13.17
CA LYS A 180 4.71 3.57 -13.59
C LYS A 180 4.56 2.59 -12.45
N VAL A 181 3.87 1.48 -12.70
CA VAL A 181 3.79 0.34 -11.79
C VAL A 181 4.76 -0.73 -12.28
N ARG A 182 5.88 -0.87 -11.58
CA ARG A 182 6.94 -1.82 -11.91
C ARG A 182 7.29 -2.69 -10.73
N PHE A 183 7.66 -3.93 -11.02
CA PHE A 183 8.19 -4.86 -10.04
C PHE A 183 9.61 -4.46 -9.63
N VAL A 184 9.98 -4.76 -8.39
CA VAL A 184 11.39 -4.74 -7.98
C VAL A 184 12.05 -5.99 -8.59
N GLY A 185 13.02 -5.78 -9.49
CA GLY A 185 13.62 -6.87 -10.28
C GLY A 185 12.72 -7.32 -11.44
N GLN A 186 12.78 -8.61 -11.79
CA GLN A 186 12.06 -9.15 -12.97
C GLN A 186 10.61 -9.52 -12.64
N ALA A 187 9.65 -8.98 -13.40
CA ALA A 187 8.22 -9.20 -13.18
C ALA A 187 7.83 -10.68 -13.09
N LYS A 188 8.34 -11.53 -14.00
CA LYS A 188 8.07 -12.97 -14.03
C LYS A 188 8.48 -13.67 -12.73
N GLN A 189 9.71 -13.44 -12.26
CA GLN A 189 10.21 -14.02 -11.01
C GLN A 189 9.35 -13.56 -9.83
N ARG A 190 9.05 -12.26 -9.76
CA ARG A 190 8.23 -11.71 -8.66
C ARG A 190 6.81 -12.28 -8.68
N ILE A 191 6.20 -12.48 -9.84
CA ILE A 191 4.87 -13.09 -9.93
C ILE A 191 4.91 -14.56 -9.50
N GLN A 192 5.97 -15.31 -9.84
CA GLN A 192 6.10 -16.72 -9.46
C GLN A 192 6.33 -16.93 -7.96
N GLU A 193 6.95 -15.98 -7.26
CA GLU A 193 7.06 -15.98 -5.79
C GLU A 193 5.70 -15.85 -5.10
N ASP A 194 4.77 -15.05 -5.66
CA ASP A 194 3.39 -14.92 -5.17
C ASP A 194 2.47 -14.45 -6.30
N TYR A 195 1.69 -15.37 -6.86
CA TYR A 195 0.78 -15.07 -7.96
C TYR A 195 -0.27 -14.01 -7.61
N LEU A 196 -0.56 -13.76 -6.31
CA LEU A 196 -1.44 -12.67 -5.90
C LEU A 196 -0.91 -11.28 -6.33
N ARG A 197 0.39 -11.16 -6.62
CA ARG A 197 1.01 -9.94 -7.13
C ARG A 197 0.45 -9.51 -8.49
N ILE A 198 -0.14 -10.41 -9.27
CA ILE A 198 -0.90 -10.06 -10.48
C ILE A 198 -2.07 -9.13 -10.14
N LEU A 199 -2.87 -9.47 -9.12
CA LEU A 199 -3.99 -8.61 -8.70
C LEU A 199 -3.51 -7.31 -8.04
N ARG A 200 -2.38 -7.37 -7.32
CA ARG A 200 -1.77 -6.17 -6.74
C ARG A 200 -1.28 -5.20 -7.80
N TYR A 201 -0.74 -5.69 -8.92
CA TYR A 201 -0.40 -4.86 -10.08
C TYR A 201 -1.63 -4.07 -10.56
N PHE A 202 -2.75 -4.74 -10.83
CA PHE A 202 -3.98 -4.06 -11.27
C PHE A 202 -4.47 -3.04 -10.23
N ARG A 203 -4.52 -3.43 -8.95
CA ARG A 203 -4.92 -2.52 -7.86
C ARG A 203 -4.08 -1.25 -7.86
N PHE A 204 -2.76 -1.40 -7.89
CA PHE A 204 -1.87 -0.25 -7.79
C PHE A 204 -1.81 0.57 -9.06
N TYR A 205 -2.03 -0.05 -10.23
CA TYR A 205 -2.23 0.68 -11.48
C TYR A 205 -3.42 1.63 -11.36
N GLY A 206 -4.58 1.10 -10.95
CA GLY A 206 -5.77 1.93 -10.68
C GLY A 206 -5.52 3.01 -9.62
N ARG A 207 -4.68 2.73 -8.62
CA ARG A 207 -4.40 3.68 -7.54
C ARG A 207 -3.57 4.89 -7.98
N ILE A 208 -2.58 4.72 -8.86
CA ILE A 208 -1.61 5.80 -9.16
C ILE A 208 -1.75 6.41 -10.54
N VAL A 209 -2.27 5.67 -11.52
CA VAL A 209 -2.32 6.12 -12.91
C VAL A 209 -3.45 7.13 -13.08
N ASP A 210 -3.19 8.23 -13.80
CA ASP A 210 -4.22 9.25 -14.07
C ASP A 210 -5.02 8.91 -15.33
N LYS A 211 -4.34 8.50 -16.41
CA LYS A 211 -4.96 8.06 -17.66
C LYS A 211 -4.50 6.63 -18.01
N PRO A 212 -5.42 5.64 -18.04
CA PRO A 212 -5.07 4.26 -18.34
C PRO A 212 -4.70 4.06 -19.81
N GLY A 213 -3.96 2.97 -20.09
CA GLY A 213 -3.65 2.48 -21.44
C GLY A 213 -2.16 2.20 -21.69
N ASP A 214 -1.28 2.86 -20.96
CA ASP A 214 0.17 2.59 -21.03
C ASP A 214 0.56 1.55 -19.97
N HIS A 215 0.98 0.38 -20.44
CA HIS A 215 1.45 -0.74 -19.63
C HIS A 215 2.81 -1.20 -20.15
N ASP A 216 3.66 -1.66 -19.24
CA ASP A 216 4.93 -2.28 -19.61
C ASP A 216 4.66 -3.64 -20.29
N PRO A 217 5.04 -3.84 -21.56
CA PRO A 217 4.76 -5.09 -22.29
C PRO A 217 5.31 -6.33 -21.59
N GLU A 218 6.51 -6.24 -21.01
CA GLU A 218 7.14 -7.37 -20.28
C GLU A 218 6.33 -7.75 -19.04
N THR A 219 5.70 -6.77 -18.38
CA THR A 219 4.83 -7.03 -17.24
C THR A 219 3.53 -7.69 -17.67
N LEU A 220 2.92 -7.25 -18.78
CA LEU A 220 1.71 -7.88 -19.29
C LEU A 220 1.97 -9.31 -19.75
N GLU A 221 3.07 -9.56 -20.46
CA GLU A 221 3.51 -10.90 -20.85
C GLU A 221 3.70 -11.80 -19.63
N ALA A 222 4.42 -11.31 -18.61
CA ALA A 222 4.61 -12.06 -17.37
C ALA A 222 3.28 -12.35 -16.65
N ILE A 223 2.30 -11.43 -16.68
CA ILE A 223 0.96 -11.68 -16.14
C ILE A 223 0.25 -12.77 -16.93
N THR A 224 0.20 -12.68 -18.25
CA THR A 224 -0.48 -13.65 -19.12
C THR A 224 0.10 -15.05 -18.97
N GLU A 225 1.43 -15.18 -18.99
CA GLU A 225 2.10 -16.49 -18.85
C GLU A 225 1.85 -17.15 -17.49
N ASN A 226 1.61 -16.36 -16.44
CA ASN A 226 1.53 -16.85 -15.06
C ASN A 226 0.12 -16.73 -14.46
N ALA A 227 -0.88 -16.28 -15.21
CA ALA A 227 -2.26 -16.11 -14.75
C ALA A 227 -2.84 -17.38 -14.13
N LYS A 228 -2.53 -18.55 -14.70
CA LYS A 228 -2.94 -19.86 -14.19
C LYS A 228 -2.52 -20.13 -12.74
N GLY A 229 -1.40 -19.55 -12.29
CA GLY A 229 -0.92 -19.69 -10.92
C GLY A 229 -1.89 -19.13 -9.88
N LEU A 230 -2.75 -18.17 -10.25
CA LEU A 230 -3.83 -17.68 -9.37
C LEU A 230 -4.80 -18.78 -8.95
N GLY A 231 -4.92 -19.86 -9.72
CA GLY A 231 -5.70 -21.05 -9.34
C GLY A 231 -5.21 -21.70 -8.04
N GLY A 232 -3.94 -21.54 -7.68
CA GLY A 232 -3.36 -22.02 -6.42
C GLY A 232 -3.53 -21.05 -5.24
N ILE A 233 -3.98 -19.82 -5.47
CA ILE A 233 -4.14 -18.80 -4.42
C ILE A 233 -5.53 -18.93 -3.77
N SER A 234 -5.56 -18.81 -2.43
CA SER A 234 -6.80 -18.92 -1.66
C SER A 234 -7.82 -17.85 -2.09
N GLY A 235 -9.09 -18.25 -2.08
CA GLY A 235 -10.21 -17.39 -2.51
C GLY A 235 -10.30 -16.10 -1.72
N GLU A 236 -10.05 -16.16 -0.41
CA GLU A 236 -10.13 -15.01 0.49
C GLU A 236 -9.08 -13.95 0.15
N ARG A 237 -7.84 -14.38 -0.16
CA ARG A 237 -6.75 -13.46 -0.56
C ARG A 237 -7.08 -12.77 -1.89
N ILE A 238 -7.59 -13.53 -2.86
CA ILE A 238 -8.05 -12.98 -4.14
C ILE A 238 -9.19 -11.99 -3.91
N TRP A 239 -10.17 -12.34 -3.08
CA TRP A 239 -11.33 -11.49 -2.83
C TRP A 239 -10.96 -10.16 -2.19
N VAL A 240 -10.01 -10.15 -1.26
CA VAL A 240 -9.49 -8.91 -0.65
C VAL A 240 -8.90 -7.97 -1.71
N GLU A 241 -8.11 -8.48 -2.64
CA GLU A 241 -7.53 -7.65 -3.71
C GLU A 241 -8.57 -7.24 -4.76
N LEU A 242 -9.45 -8.16 -5.17
CA LEU A 242 -10.51 -7.88 -6.14
C LEU A 242 -11.48 -6.80 -5.64
N LYS A 243 -11.85 -6.81 -4.35
CA LYS A 243 -12.67 -5.75 -3.75
C LYS A 243 -12.01 -4.38 -3.88
N LYS A 244 -10.70 -4.28 -3.62
CA LYS A 244 -9.95 -3.03 -3.73
C LYS A 244 -9.84 -2.54 -5.18
N ILE A 245 -9.81 -3.45 -6.16
CA ILE A 245 -9.89 -3.10 -7.59
C ILE A 245 -11.29 -2.57 -7.91
N LEU A 246 -12.34 -3.27 -7.46
CA LEU A 246 -13.73 -2.94 -7.76
C LEU A 246 -14.17 -1.59 -7.19
N THR A 247 -13.64 -1.19 -6.03
CA THR A 247 -13.93 0.11 -5.41
C THR A 247 -12.83 1.15 -5.68
N GLY A 248 -11.85 0.81 -6.52
CA GLY A 248 -10.74 1.68 -6.89
C GLY A 248 -11.03 2.51 -8.14
N ASN A 249 -10.10 3.41 -8.47
CA ASN A 249 -10.19 4.16 -9.74
C ASN A 249 -9.90 3.24 -10.93
N HIS A 250 -10.36 3.65 -12.11
CA HIS A 250 -10.13 2.95 -13.39
C HIS A 250 -10.63 1.49 -13.41
N VAL A 251 -11.61 1.17 -12.55
CA VAL A 251 -12.19 -0.18 -12.47
C VAL A 251 -12.66 -0.69 -13.83
N ASN A 252 -13.19 0.18 -14.68
CA ASN A 252 -13.63 -0.18 -16.02
C ASN A 252 -12.48 -0.78 -16.85
N HIS A 253 -11.42 0.00 -17.06
CA HIS A 253 -10.20 -0.42 -17.75
C HIS A 253 -9.58 -1.69 -17.15
N LEU A 254 -9.47 -1.75 -15.83
CA LEU A 254 -8.82 -2.87 -15.15
C LEU A 254 -9.60 -4.17 -15.32
N MET A 255 -10.93 -4.11 -15.27
CA MET A 255 -11.75 -5.32 -15.46
C MET A 255 -11.68 -5.82 -16.91
N HIS A 256 -11.70 -4.94 -17.92
CA HIS A 256 -11.44 -5.34 -19.30
C HIS A 256 -10.07 -6.02 -19.44
N LEU A 257 -9.01 -5.40 -18.91
CA LEU A 257 -7.66 -5.97 -18.97
C LEU A 257 -7.55 -7.32 -18.26
N ILE A 258 -8.29 -7.53 -17.16
CA ILE A 258 -8.37 -8.83 -16.47
C ILE A 258 -9.00 -9.91 -17.37
N TYR A 259 -9.96 -9.57 -18.22
CA TYR A 259 -10.52 -10.52 -19.20
C TYR A 259 -9.58 -10.71 -20.40
N ASP A 260 -9.00 -9.64 -20.92
CA ASP A 260 -8.09 -9.68 -22.08
C ASP A 260 -6.86 -10.56 -21.82
N LEU A 261 -6.37 -10.57 -20.56
CA LEU A 261 -5.22 -11.38 -20.14
C LEU A 261 -5.60 -12.77 -19.57
N ASP A 262 -6.86 -13.20 -19.74
CA ASP A 262 -7.42 -14.46 -19.22
C ASP A 262 -7.29 -14.65 -17.68
N VAL A 263 -7.05 -13.57 -16.93
CA VAL A 263 -6.95 -13.63 -15.47
C VAL A 263 -8.30 -13.99 -14.84
N ALA A 264 -9.40 -13.51 -15.43
CA ALA A 264 -10.77 -13.74 -14.97
C ALA A 264 -11.08 -15.22 -14.70
N SER A 265 -10.60 -16.12 -15.56
CA SER A 265 -10.82 -17.57 -15.51
C SER A 265 -10.29 -18.22 -14.23
N TYR A 266 -9.27 -17.65 -13.59
CA TYR A 266 -8.61 -18.23 -12.42
C TYR A 266 -9.09 -17.65 -11.08
N ILE A 267 -9.83 -16.53 -11.13
CA ILE A 267 -10.31 -15.78 -9.96
C ILE A 267 -11.81 -15.89 -9.73
N GLY A 268 -12.49 -16.84 -10.39
CA GLY A 268 -13.90 -17.15 -10.13
C GLY A 268 -14.90 -16.28 -10.89
N LEU A 269 -14.45 -15.53 -11.88
CA LEU A 269 -15.31 -14.76 -12.77
C LEU A 269 -15.83 -15.63 -13.93
N PRO A 270 -17.02 -15.33 -14.48
CA PRO A 270 -17.59 -16.11 -15.57
C PRO A 270 -16.80 -15.91 -16.87
N GLY A 271 -16.47 -16.99 -17.59
CA GLY A 271 -15.76 -16.89 -18.88
C GLY A 271 -16.52 -16.14 -19.98
N SER A 272 -17.86 -16.16 -19.95
CA SER A 272 -18.70 -15.34 -20.86
C SER A 272 -19.34 -14.17 -20.10
N ALA A 273 -18.56 -13.14 -19.80
CA ALA A 273 -19.02 -11.99 -19.03
C ALA A 273 -19.92 -11.04 -19.83
N GLY A 274 -20.79 -10.32 -19.12
CA GLY A 274 -21.54 -9.19 -19.68
C GLY A 274 -20.71 -7.91 -19.67
N LEU A 275 -19.65 -7.81 -20.47
CA LEU A 275 -18.77 -6.61 -20.46
C LEU A 275 -19.52 -5.33 -20.86
N GLU A 276 -20.43 -5.39 -21.82
CA GLU A 276 -21.29 -4.25 -22.18
C GLU A 276 -22.20 -3.79 -21.00
N GLU A 277 -22.74 -4.76 -20.25
CA GLU A 277 -23.52 -4.47 -19.05
C GLU A 277 -22.64 -3.85 -17.96
N PHE A 278 -21.40 -4.34 -17.82
CA PHE A 278 -20.42 -3.82 -16.87
C PHE A 278 -20.00 -2.39 -17.22
N ASP A 279 -19.80 -2.06 -18.50
CA ASP A 279 -19.55 -0.70 -18.95
C ASP A 279 -20.67 0.25 -18.55
N ARG A 280 -21.91 -0.14 -18.81
CA ARG A 280 -23.09 0.65 -18.43
C ARG A 280 -23.19 0.83 -16.91
N VAL A 281 -23.05 -0.26 -16.15
CA VAL A 281 -23.21 -0.22 -14.69
C VAL A 281 -22.06 0.55 -14.04
N SER A 282 -20.82 0.40 -14.53
CA SER A 282 -19.68 1.16 -14.03
C SER A 282 -19.86 2.67 -14.23
N GLY A 283 -20.39 3.11 -15.38
CA GLY A 283 -20.79 4.50 -15.59
C GLY A 283 -21.94 4.95 -14.68
N ASN A 284 -22.91 4.08 -14.39
CA ASN A 284 -24.06 4.42 -13.53
C ASN A 284 -23.67 4.68 -12.07
N VAL A 285 -22.67 3.97 -11.55
CA VAL A 285 -22.28 4.03 -10.12
C VAL A 285 -21.09 4.95 -9.84
N GLU A 286 -20.55 5.58 -10.88
CA GLU A 286 -19.44 6.52 -10.75
C GLU A 286 -19.82 7.66 -9.79
N GLY A 287 -19.01 7.88 -8.76
CA GLY A 287 -19.26 8.89 -7.72
C GLY A 287 -20.24 8.47 -6.61
N PHE A 288 -20.81 7.26 -6.63
CA PHE A 288 -21.81 6.79 -5.65
C PHE A 288 -21.31 5.72 -4.68
N ALA A 289 -19.99 5.49 -4.56
CA ALA A 289 -19.38 4.53 -3.62
C ALA A 289 -20.10 3.16 -3.57
N PRO A 290 -20.17 2.42 -4.70
CA PRO A 290 -20.85 1.14 -4.74
C PRO A 290 -20.17 0.10 -3.85
N LYS A 291 -20.94 -0.77 -3.21
CA LYS A 291 -20.38 -2.01 -2.64
C LYS A 291 -19.73 -2.83 -3.78
N PRO A 292 -18.63 -3.56 -3.54
CA PRO A 292 -17.92 -4.29 -4.61
C PRO A 292 -18.82 -5.23 -5.41
N MET A 293 -19.72 -5.95 -4.73
CA MET A 293 -20.64 -6.89 -5.37
C MET A 293 -21.63 -6.20 -6.32
N THR A 294 -21.95 -4.92 -6.10
CA THR A 294 -22.85 -4.14 -6.96
C THR A 294 -22.32 -4.03 -8.38
N LEU A 295 -21.06 -3.66 -8.52
CA LEU A 295 -20.36 -3.63 -9.80
C LEU A 295 -20.19 -5.04 -10.35
N LEU A 296 -19.73 -5.97 -9.51
CA LEU A 296 -19.41 -7.33 -9.94
C LEU A 296 -20.63 -8.09 -10.50
N ALA A 297 -21.83 -7.84 -9.95
CA ALA A 297 -23.07 -8.48 -10.38
C ALA A 297 -23.46 -8.13 -11.83
N SER A 298 -22.94 -7.03 -12.40
CA SER A 298 -23.16 -6.70 -13.81
C SER A 298 -22.49 -7.70 -14.77
N LEU A 299 -21.41 -8.37 -14.34
CA LEU A 299 -20.73 -9.40 -15.12
C LEU A 299 -21.50 -10.73 -15.16
N PHE A 300 -22.42 -10.96 -14.23
CA PHE A 300 -23.17 -12.20 -14.09
C PHE A 300 -24.38 -12.23 -15.01
N LYS A 301 -24.64 -13.37 -15.65
CA LYS A 301 -25.83 -13.61 -16.50
C LYS A 301 -26.95 -14.26 -15.70
N ALA A 302 -26.60 -15.13 -14.76
CA ALA A 302 -27.54 -15.88 -13.93
C ALA A 302 -27.10 -15.96 -12.46
N GLN A 303 -28.03 -16.34 -11.57
CA GLN A 303 -27.74 -16.51 -10.14
C GLN A 303 -26.68 -17.60 -9.87
N ASP A 304 -26.53 -18.56 -10.78
CA ASP A 304 -25.49 -19.60 -10.71
C ASP A 304 -24.07 -19.02 -10.75
N ASP A 305 -23.86 -17.89 -11.44
CA ASP A 305 -22.55 -17.23 -11.49
C ASP A 305 -22.15 -16.72 -10.10
N VAL A 306 -23.11 -16.22 -9.32
CA VAL A 306 -22.89 -15.80 -7.92
C VAL A 306 -22.51 -17.00 -7.05
N THR A 307 -23.17 -18.15 -7.26
CA THR A 307 -22.87 -19.38 -6.53
C THR A 307 -21.48 -19.92 -6.88
N LYS A 308 -21.08 -19.86 -8.16
CA LYS A 308 -19.72 -20.23 -8.61
C LYS A 308 -18.66 -19.31 -8.05
N LEU A 309 -18.91 -18.00 -8.03
CA LEU A 309 -18.01 -17.02 -7.40
C LEU A 309 -17.82 -17.35 -5.92
N ASP A 310 -18.91 -17.57 -5.18
CA ASP A 310 -18.88 -17.92 -3.76
C ASP A 310 -18.07 -19.21 -3.49
N LEU A 311 -18.29 -20.24 -4.32
CA LEU A 311 -17.51 -21.49 -4.23
C LEU A 311 -16.00 -21.24 -4.38
N ARG A 312 -15.58 -20.32 -5.25
CA ARG A 312 -14.17 -20.00 -5.52
C ARG A 312 -13.54 -19.02 -4.53
N LEU A 313 -14.28 -17.99 -4.12
CA LEU A 313 -13.76 -16.85 -3.37
C LEU A 313 -14.14 -16.84 -1.89
N LYS A 314 -15.08 -17.70 -1.47
CA LYS A 314 -15.56 -17.81 -0.08
C LYS A 314 -16.04 -16.45 0.46
N ILE A 315 -16.96 -15.84 -0.28
CA ILE A 315 -17.49 -14.50 0.04
C ILE A 315 -18.41 -14.56 1.26
N SER A 316 -18.68 -13.41 1.87
CA SER A 316 -19.59 -13.35 3.02
C SER A 316 -21.03 -13.67 2.61
N ARG A 317 -21.86 -14.08 3.58
CA ARG A 317 -23.29 -14.31 3.35
C ARG A 317 -24.00 -13.04 2.86
N GLU A 318 -23.62 -11.87 3.38
CA GLU A 318 -24.15 -10.58 2.93
C GLU A 318 -23.80 -10.31 1.47
N GLU A 319 -22.52 -10.48 1.10
CA GLU A 319 -22.04 -10.30 -0.28
C GLU A 319 -22.75 -11.25 -1.25
N LYS A 320 -22.93 -12.52 -0.88
CA LYS A 320 -23.68 -13.51 -1.69
C LYS A 320 -25.14 -13.11 -1.89
N ASN A 321 -25.82 -12.74 -0.80
CA ASN A 321 -27.23 -12.35 -0.85
C ASN A 321 -27.43 -11.11 -1.72
N LEU A 322 -26.52 -10.15 -1.63
CA LEU A 322 -26.52 -8.95 -2.48
C LEU A 322 -26.37 -9.31 -3.96
N GLY A 323 -25.42 -10.18 -4.31
CA GLY A 323 -25.26 -10.65 -5.70
C GLY A 323 -26.51 -11.34 -6.24
N LEU A 324 -27.09 -12.26 -5.47
CA LEU A 324 -28.32 -12.97 -5.85
C LEU A 324 -29.49 -12.01 -6.04
N PHE A 325 -29.65 -11.05 -5.13
CA PHE A 325 -30.70 -10.03 -5.20
C PHE A 325 -30.57 -9.19 -6.48
N LEU A 326 -29.39 -8.66 -6.77
CA LEU A 326 -29.16 -7.82 -7.94
C LEU A 326 -29.40 -8.57 -9.24
N VAL A 327 -28.85 -9.78 -9.39
CA VAL A 327 -29.02 -10.58 -10.60
C VAL A 327 -30.49 -10.94 -10.83
N LYS A 328 -31.23 -11.26 -9.76
CA LYS A 328 -32.66 -11.58 -9.81
C LYS A 328 -33.52 -10.37 -10.19
N HIS A 329 -33.26 -9.21 -9.60
CA HIS A 329 -34.20 -8.08 -9.63
C HIS A 329 -33.83 -6.94 -10.59
N ARG A 330 -32.58 -6.88 -11.12
CA ARG A 330 -32.11 -5.77 -11.97
C ARG A 330 -32.95 -5.47 -13.22
N LYS A 331 -33.73 -6.45 -13.71
CA LYS A 331 -34.61 -6.28 -14.87
C LYS A 331 -36.03 -5.84 -14.49
N ASP A 332 -36.54 -6.26 -13.35
CA ASP A 332 -37.97 -6.14 -13.02
C ASP A 332 -38.24 -4.99 -12.05
N LEU A 333 -37.29 -4.69 -11.16
CA LEU A 333 -37.43 -3.65 -10.15
C LEU A 333 -36.95 -2.28 -10.69
N ARG A 334 -37.69 -1.72 -11.65
CA ARG A 334 -37.25 -0.50 -12.38
C ARG A 334 -37.82 0.81 -11.84
N ARG A 335 -38.97 0.77 -11.16
CA ARG A 335 -39.66 1.88 -10.48
C ARG A 335 -40.75 1.25 -9.63
N ALA A 336 -40.83 1.63 -8.37
CA ALA A 336 -42.05 1.43 -7.60
C ALA A 336 -42.77 2.78 -7.55
N ASP A 337 -44.10 2.75 -7.61
CA ASP A 337 -44.93 3.94 -7.51
C ASP A 337 -44.98 4.38 -6.03
N GLY A 338 -44.48 5.59 -5.73
CA GLY A 338 -44.43 6.13 -4.37
C GLY A 338 -43.32 7.17 -4.20
N PRO A 339 -43.29 7.93 -3.08
CA PRO A 339 -42.34 9.02 -2.90
C PRO A 339 -40.88 8.58 -2.68
N GLU A 340 -40.61 7.41 -2.07
CA GLU A 340 -39.23 6.88 -1.86
C GLU A 340 -39.11 5.33 -1.89
N PRO A 341 -39.71 4.60 -2.83
CA PRO A 341 -39.88 3.15 -2.69
C PRO A 341 -38.61 2.32 -2.95
N LEU A 342 -37.51 2.96 -3.36
CA LEU A 342 -36.21 2.31 -3.59
C LEU A 342 -35.18 2.59 -2.49
N LYS A 343 -35.48 3.48 -1.54
CA LYS A 343 -34.53 3.93 -0.51
C LYS A 343 -33.99 2.80 0.38
N PRO A 344 -34.81 1.82 0.85
CA PRO A 344 -34.29 0.67 1.59
C PRO A 344 -33.31 -0.21 0.79
N TYR A 345 -33.39 -0.18 -0.54
CA TYR A 345 -32.49 -0.93 -1.41
C TYR A 345 -31.23 -0.14 -1.78
N GLN A 346 -31.26 1.20 -1.73
CA GLN A 346 -30.08 2.04 -1.97
C GLN A 346 -29.01 1.82 -0.90
N ASP A 347 -29.40 1.80 0.38
CA ASP A 347 -28.48 1.54 1.49
C ASP A 347 -27.88 0.12 1.45
N PHE A 348 -28.56 -0.81 0.78
CA PHE A 348 -28.10 -2.18 0.60
C PHE A 348 -27.04 -2.32 -0.51
N VAL A 349 -27.00 -1.39 -1.46
CA VAL A 349 -26.20 -1.45 -2.69
C VAL A 349 -25.03 -0.47 -2.68
N ILE A 350 -25.14 0.62 -1.91
CA ILE A 350 -24.14 1.67 -1.73
C ILE A 350 -23.52 1.57 -0.33
N ASP A 351 -22.24 1.92 -0.20
CA ASP A 351 -21.63 2.10 1.12
C ASP A 351 -21.88 3.53 1.62
N VAL A 352 -22.92 3.69 2.44
CA VAL A 352 -23.35 4.98 3.00
C VAL A 352 -22.27 5.60 3.89
N SER A 353 -21.30 4.82 4.39
CA SER A 353 -20.19 5.31 5.22
C SER A 353 -19.07 6.01 4.41
N MET A 354 -19.04 5.79 3.09
CA MET A 354 -18.01 6.30 2.17
C MET A 354 -18.53 7.37 1.20
N ALA A 355 -19.84 7.66 1.23
CA ALA A 355 -20.44 8.68 0.38
C ALA A 355 -20.04 10.08 0.85
N SER A 356 -19.26 10.81 0.04
CA SER A 356 -19.11 12.26 0.21
C SER A 356 -20.48 12.93 0.01
N PRO A 357 -20.80 14.01 0.75
CA PRO A 357 -22.05 14.73 0.55
C PRO A 357 -22.15 15.16 -0.92
N ALA A 358 -23.22 14.72 -1.59
CA ALA A 358 -23.44 14.99 -3.00
C ALA A 358 -23.31 16.50 -3.30
N PRO A 359 -22.71 16.90 -4.44
CA PRO A 359 -22.66 18.30 -4.82
C PRO A 359 -24.09 18.82 -4.94
N THR A 360 -24.41 19.85 -4.16
CA THR A 360 -25.67 20.57 -4.25
C THR A 360 -25.85 21.03 -5.69
N ARG A 361 -26.79 20.41 -6.42
CA ARG A 361 -27.25 20.92 -7.71
C ARG A 361 -27.75 22.34 -7.48
N ARG A 362 -26.94 23.34 -7.86
CA ARG A 362 -27.42 24.71 -8.04
C ARG A 362 -28.50 24.63 -9.11
N LYS A 363 -29.73 24.91 -8.72
CA LYS A 363 -30.82 25.20 -9.65
C LYS A 363 -30.39 26.43 -10.46
N SER A 364 -30.18 26.26 -11.75
CA SER A 364 -30.28 27.34 -12.74
C SER A 364 -31.69 27.35 -13.28
#